data_AF-A0A7R9MMP9-F1
#
_entry.id   AF-A0A7R9MMP9-F1
#
_cell.length_a   1.000
_cell.length_b   1.000
_cell.length_c   1.000
_cell.angle_alpha   90.00
_cell.angle_beta   90.00
_cell.angle_gamma   90.00
#
_symmetry.space_group_name_H-M   'P 1'
#
loop_
_entity.id
_entity.type
_entity.pdbx_description
1 polymer ?
#
loop_
_entity_poly.entity_id
_entity_poly.type
_entity_poly.pdbx_seq_one_letter_code
_entity_poly.pdbx_strand_id
1 'polypeptide(L)' 'MNESAAANLVSEQTYSDAVIEFQRFAGLNQTGILNDETIVMMNSPRCGNKDKVGHSEDAKRRKRYALQ' A
#
# COMPACT_ATOMS: atom_id res chain seq x y z
N MET A 1 -23.22 30.04 13.18
CA MET A 1 -22.52 28.98 13.93
C MET A 1 -21.93 28.07 12.86
N ASN A 2 -20.70 28.27 12.40
CA ASN A 2 -19.44 27.73 12.96
C ASN A 2 -19.61 26.25 13.38
N GLU A 3 -18.86 25.24 12.95
CA GLU A 3 -17.40 25.21 12.75
C GLU A 3 -16.98 23.80 12.22
N SER A 4 -16.02 23.75 11.27
CA SER A 4 -14.96 22.73 11.08
C SER A 4 -15.24 21.21 11.16
N ALA A 5 -15.19 20.50 10.01
CA ALA A 5 -14.95 19.04 9.96
C ALA A 5 -14.23 18.54 8.68
N ALA A 6 -13.45 19.37 7.98
CA ALA A 6 -12.69 18.95 6.78
C ALA A 6 -11.31 18.35 7.14
N ALA A 7 -11.22 17.58 8.22
CA ALA A 7 -9.91 17.24 8.79
C ALA A 7 -9.15 16.13 8.05
N ASN A 8 -9.79 15.22 7.29
CA ASN A 8 -9.10 14.17 6.50
C ASN A 8 -10.05 13.50 5.48
N LEU A 9 -10.53 14.23 4.48
CA LEU A 9 -11.23 13.58 3.35
C LEU A 9 -10.17 12.97 2.41
N VAL A 10 -9.93 11.67 2.56
CA VAL A 10 -9.15 10.89 1.60
C VAL A 10 -9.99 10.76 0.33
N SER A 11 -9.45 11.12 -0.83
CA SER A 11 -10.19 10.98 -2.10
C SER A 11 -10.34 9.49 -2.44
N GLU A 12 -11.42 9.14 -3.13
CA GLU A 12 -11.66 7.77 -3.58
C GLU A 12 -10.48 7.24 -4.40
N GLN A 13 -9.87 8.09 -5.23
CA GLN A 13 -8.68 7.75 -5.99
C GLN A 13 -7.49 7.42 -5.06
N THR A 14 -7.21 8.25 -4.06
CA THR A 14 -6.12 7.99 -3.12
C THR A 14 -6.33 6.72 -2.30
N TYR A 15 -7.58 6.39 -1.98
CA TYR A 15 -7.92 5.13 -1.33
C TYR A 15 -7.65 3.94 -2.26
N SER A 16 -8.14 3.98 -3.50
CA SER A 16 -7.92 2.93 -4.50
C SER A 16 -6.43 2.70 -4.76
N ASP A 17 -5.66 3.77 -4.93
CA ASP A 17 -4.21 3.71 -5.15
C ASP A 17 -3.47 3.04 -3.98
N ALA A 18 -3.87 3.36 -2.73
CA ALA A 18 -3.31 2.73 -1.53
C ALA A 18 -3.62 1.22 -1.45
N VAL A 19 -4.83 0.82 -1.86
CA VAL A 19 -5.22 -0.60 -1.93
C VAL A 19 -4.40 -1.33 -2.99
N ILE A 20 -4.21 -0.74 -4.17
CA ILE A 20 -3.35 -1.28 -5.24
C ILE A 20 -1.92 -1.47 -4.74
N GLU A 21 -1.39 -0.50 -3.99
CA GLU A 21 -0.04 -0.54 -3.44
C GLU A 21 0.13 -1.71 -2.45
N PHE A 22 -0.84 -1.90 -1.56
CA PHE A 22 -0.85 -3.04 -0.65
C PHE A 22 -0.98 -4.37 -1.40
N GLN A 23 -1.90 -4.48 -2.35
CA GLN A 23 -2.09 -5.70 -3.16
C GLN A 23 -0.80 -6.08 -3.88
N ARG A 24 -0.10 -5.11 -4.47
CA ARG A 24 1.22 -5.34 -5.09
C ARG A 24 2.25 -5.83 -4.09
N PHE A 25 2.28 -5.27 -2.88
CA PHE A 25 3.20 -5.69 -1.82
C PHE A 25 2.90 -7.12 -1.34
N ALA A 26 1.63 -7.47 -1.18
CA ALA A 26 1.15 -8.78 -0.75
C ALA A 26 1.19 -9.85 -1.86
N GLY A 27 1.49 -9.47 -3.11
CA GLY A 27 1.49 -10.38 -4.26
C GLY A 27 0.10 -10.75 -4.79
N LEU A 28 -0.91 -9.96 -4.48
CA LEU A 28 -2.29 -10.12 -4.94
C LEU A 28 -2.53 -9.40 -6.28
N ASN A 29 -3.66 -9.71 -6.93
CA ASN A 29 -4.11 -8.98 -8.10
C ASN A 29 -4.43 -7.51 -7.75
N GLN A 30 -3.86 -6.58 -8.52
CA GLN A 30 -4.01 -5.14 -8.35
C GLN A 30 -5.37 -4.67 -8.88
N THR A 31 -6.38 -4.73 -8.03
CA THR A 31 -7.77 -4.35 -8.36
C THR A 31 -8.15 -2.98 -7.82
N GLY A 32 -7.48 -2.50 -6.76
CA GLY A 32 -7.86 -1.27 -6.04
C GLY A 32 -9.14 -1.38 -5.23
N ILE A 33 -9.71 -2.59 -5.14
CA ILE A 33 -10.91 -2.89 -4.37
C ILE A 33 -10.53 -3.74 -3.17
N LEU A 34 -11.11 -3.42 -2.01
CA LEU A 34 -10.94 -4.19 -0.78
C LEU A 34 -11.78 -5.48 -0.85
N ASN A 35 -11.27 -6.49 -1.58
CA ASN A 35 -11.92 -7.80 -1.71
C ASN A 35 -11.54 -8.75 -0.56
N ASP A 36 -12.23 -9.89 -0.48
CA ASP A 36 -12.04 -10.87 0.60
C ASP A 36 -10.60 -11.36 0.73
N GLU A 37 -9.90 -11.65 -0.38
CA GLU A 37 -8.48 -12.01 -0.35
C GLU A 37 -7.59 -10.91 0.25
N THR A 38 -7.86 -9.65 -0.11
CA THR A 38 -7.14 -8.49 0.43
C THR A 38 -7.38 -8.38 1.94
N ILE A 39 -8.63 -8.55 2.39
CA ILE A 39 -9.01 -8.51 3.81
C ILE A 39 -8.32 -9.64 4.61
N VAL A 40 -8.34 -10.86 4.08
CA VAL A 40 -7.67 -12.01 4.72
C VAL A 40 -6.18 -11.74 4.88
N MET A 41 -5.51 -11.21 3.85
CA MET A 41 -4.09 -10.85 3.93
C MET A 41 -3.83 -9.72 4.92
N MET A 42 -4.67 -8.68 4.95
CA MET A 42 -4.52 -7.58 5.91
C MET A 42 -4.67 -8.03 7.37
N ASN A 43 -5.56 -9.00 7.63
CA ASN A 43 -5.82 -9.54 8.97
C ASN A 43 -4.81 -10.61 9.41
N SER A 44 -3.93 -11.07 8.52
CA SER A 44 -2.88 -12.02 8.88
C SER A 44 -1.90 -11.41 9.89
N PRO A 45 -1.38 -12.18 10.86
CA PRO A 45 -0.41 -11.68 11.84
C PRO A 45 0.80 -11.02 11.16
N ARG A 46 1.09 -9.78 11.51
CA ARG A 46 2.14 -8.97 10.87
C ARG A 46 2.91 -8.14 11.89
N CYS A 47 4.07 -7.64 11.48
CA CYS A 47 4.82 -6.69 12.30
C CYS A 47 4.19 -5.29 12.22
N GLY A 48 4.41 -4.46 13.25
CA GLY A 48 3.91 -3.08 13.30
C GLY A 48 4.73 -2.06 12.49
N ASN A 49 5.74 -2.52 11.74
CA ASN A 49 6.56 -1.64 10.90
C ASN A 49 5.86 -1.36 9.57
N LYS A 50 6.17 -0.20 8.97
CA LYS A 50 5.67 0.16 7.64
C LYS A 50 6.22 -0.81 6.58
N ASP A 51 5.37 -1.18 5.62
CA ASP A 51 5.74 -2.07 4.51
C ASP A 51 6.79 -1.46 3.58
N LYS A 52 6.83 -0.13 3.49
CA LYS A 52 7.85 0.63 2.76
C LYS A 52 8.60 1.55 3.70
N VAL A 53 9.92 1.39 3.73
CA VAL A 53 10.86 2.22 4.48
C VAL A 53 11.73 3.00 3.48
N GLY A 54 11.58 4.33 3.45
CA GLY A 54 12.33 5.25 2.56
C GLY A 54 11.50 5.87 1.43
N HIS A 55 12.08 6.88 0.76
CA HIS A 55 11.53 7.50 -0.45
C HIS A 55 12.08 6.77 -1.70
N SER A 56 11.24 6.62 -2.72
CA SER A 56 11.34 5.67 -3.83
C SER A 56 12.69 5.54 -4.57
N GLU A 57 12.88 4.37 -5.19
CA GLU A 57 13.99 3.81 -5.98
C GLU A 57 15.07 3.03 -5.22
N ASP A 58 15.63 3.53 -4.12
CA ASP A 58 16.66 2.78 -3.37
C ASP A 58 16.11 1.65 -2.50
N ALA A 59 14.83 1.74 -2.11
CA ALA A 59 14.13 0.68 -1.39
C ALA A 59 13.71 -0.49 -2.30
N LYS A 60 13.78 -0.34 -3.64
CA LYS A 60 13.49 -1.42 -4.58
C LYS A 60 14.70 -2.33 -4.67
N ARG A 61 14.50 -3.64 -4.53
CA ARG A 61 15.57 -4.63 -4.69
C ARG A 61 16.18 -4.54 -6.09
N ARG A 62 17.38 -3.96 -6.19
CA ARG A 62 18.12 -3.88 -7.47
C ARG A 62 18.45 -5.29 -7.98
N LYS A 63 18.26 -5.53 -9.28
CA LYS A 63 18.72 -6.74 -9.96
C LYS A 63 20.25 -6.72 -9.96
N ARG A 64 20.88 -7.76 -9.41
CA ARG A 64 22.33 -7.94 -9.47
C ARG A 64 22.63 -8.76 -10.73
N TYR A 65 23.31 -8.15 -11.70
CA TYR A 65 23.84 -8.86 -12.86
C TYR A 65 25.28 -9.29 -12.56
N ALA A 66 25.68 -10.48 -13.03
CA ALA A 66 27.09 -10.83 -13.07
C ALA A 66 27.72 -10.07 -14.24
N LEU A 67 28.71 -9.23 -13.96
CA LEU A 67 29.57 -8.69 -15.01
C LEU A 67 30.52 -9.81 -15.41
N GLN A 68 30.52 -10.16 -16.70
CA GLN A 68 31.44 -11.11 -17.30
C GLN A 68 32.75 -10.41 -17.66
#